data_AF-A0A835NBP4-F1
#
_entry.id   AF-A0A835NBP4-F1
#
_cell.length_a   1.000
_cell.length_b   1.000
_cell.length_c   1.000
_cell.angle_alpha   90.00
_cell.angle_beta   90.00
_cell.angle_gamma   90.00
#
_symmetry.space_group_name_H-M   'P 1'
#
loop_
_entity.id
_entity.type
_entity.pdbx_description
1 polymer ?
#
loop_
_entity_poly.entity_id
_entity_poly.type
_entity_poly.pdbx_seq_one_letter_code
_entity_poly.pdbx_strand_id
1 'polypeptide(L)'
;MEEFKQVHAQVLKWENSFCASNLVATCALSDWGSMDYACSIFRQIDQPGTFEFNTMIRGYVNAMNMENALFLFSEMLERGVESDNFTYPALFKACARLRSIEEGMQIHGYIFKRGLEGDLFVQNSLINMYGKCGKIKLSCSVFEKMDYRDVASWSAIIAAHASLGMWSECLSIFGEMSREGSCRAEESILVSVLSACTHLGALDLGRCTHVTLLRNIREMNVIVQTSLMDMYVKCGRIEKSISLFQRMVRKNQLSYSVMISGFAMHGRGMEALQAFSDMLEEGLEPDNVVYLGVLSACNHAGLVDEGLRCFNRMKLKHGIEPTIQHYGCIVHLMGRAGMLNEALELIRSMPIKPNEVVWRSLLSACKFHQNLEIGEIAYKRTQKIFVIELEEEFPLFSNHLIERSLSNEAREAFLSALVSEGRAEWLDRGHRKCLILWHRIQDWADILLHFVRDNGFEDSVMTVEEIRTGVESRGTELHGIDRTILTRALKLLENKGKLAIFKGTSADDEGVKFSV
;
A
#
# COMPACT_ATOMS: atom_id res chain seq x y z
N MET A 1 -11.90 -35.96 -19.31
CA MET A 1 -10.97 -36.83 -18.55
C MET A 1 -11.27 -38.31 -18.67
N GLU A 2 -12.51 -38.77 -18.55
CA GLU A 2 -12.79 -40.22 -18.52
C GLU A 2 -12.41 -40.94 -19.83
N GLU A 3 -12.71 -40.36 -20.98
CA GLU A 3 -12.27 -40.86 -22.30
C GLU A 3 -10.74 -40.88 -22.43
N PHE A 4 -10.04 -39.88 -21.86
CA PHE A 4 -8.59 -39.82 -21.88
C PHE A 4 -7.96 -40.95 -21.02
N LYS A 5 -8.55 -41.29 -19.88
CA LYS A 5 -8.11 -42.43 -19.06
C LYS A 5 -8.26 -43.75 -19.82
N GLN A 6 -9.31 -43.89 -20.63
CA GLN A 6 -9.51 -45.07 -21.47
C GLN A 6 -8.43 -45.19 -22.56
N VAL A 7 -8.07 -44.08 -23.19
CA VAL A 7 -6.95 -44.04 -24.17
C VAL A 7 -5.63 -44.37 -23.47
N HIS A 8 -5.35 -43.80 -22.29
CA HIS A 8 -4.14 -44.13 -21.53
C HIS A 8 -4.09 -45.62 -21.14
N ALA A 9 -5.20 -46.23 -20.70
CA ALA A 9 -5.26 -47.66 -20.39
C ALA A 9 -4.97 -48.57 -21.60
N GLN A 10 -5.32 -48.12 -22.81
CA GLN A 10 -4.98 -48.82 -24.06
C GLN A 10 -3.50 -48.65 -24.42
N VAL A 11 -2.92 -47.47 -24.17
CA VAL A 11 -1.49 -47.20 -24.37
C VAL A 11 -0.61 -48.00 -23.42
N LEU A 12 -1.02 -48.17 -22.16
CA LEU A 12 -0.30 -49.01 -21.18
C LEU A 12 -0.17 -50.47 -21.62
N LYS A 13 -1.14 -50.99 -22.39
CA LYS A 13 -1.05 -52.36 -22.96
C LYS A 13 0.05 -52.50 -24.03
N TRP A 14 0.60 -51.41 -24.55
CA TRP A 14 1.60 -51.41 -25.62
C TRP A 14 3.00 -51.01 -25.13
N GLU A 15 3.22 -50.88 -23.81
CA GLU A 15 4.54 -50.68 -23.14
C GLU A 15 5.48 -49.69 -23.84
N ASN A 16 5.00 -48.49 -24.16
CA ASN A 16 5.83 -47.48 -24.84
C ASN A 16 6.09 -46.27 -23.93
N SER A 17 7.33 -46.17 -23.42
CA SER A 17 7.76 -45.10 -22.51
C SER A 17 7.59 -43.70 -23.12
N PHE A 18 7.77 -43.54 -24.44
CA PHE A 18 7.56 -42.28 -25.14
C PHE A 18 6.11 -41.79 -25.10
N CYS A 19 5.15 -42.72 -25.06
CA CYS A 19 3.74 -42.36 -24.93
C CYS A 19 3.41 -41.87 -23.52
N ALA A 20 4.06 -42.42 -22.48
CA ALA A 20 3.86 -41.99 -21.10
C ALA A 20 4.27 -40.52 -20.88
N SER A 21 5.41 -40.09 -21.43
CA SER A 21 5.90 -38.71 -21.32
C SER A 21 4.93 -37.69 -21.92
N ASN A 22 4.38 -37.99 -23.11
CA ASN A 22 3.40 -37.12 -23.77
C ASN A 22 2.05 -37.10 -23.04
N LEU A 23 1.64 -38.22 -22.45
CA LEU A 23 0.43 -38.29 -21.62
C LEU A 23 0.57 -37.47 -20.34
N VAL A 24 1.75 -37.52 -19.70
CA VAL A 24 2.09 -36.66 -18.55
C VAL A 24 1.98 -35.18 -18.94
N ALA A 25 2.60 -34.78 -20.06
CA ALA A 25 2.53 -33.39 -20.54
C ALA A 25 1.11 -32.93 -20.82
N THR A 26 0.32 -33.77 -21.46
CA THR A 26 -1.09 -33.46 -21.76
C THR A 26 -1.90 -33.27 -20.47
N CYS A 27 -1.70 -34.15 -19.48
CA CYS A 27 -2.42 -34.06 -18.20
C CYS A 27 -1.96 -32.91 -17.31
N ALA A 28 -0.66 -32.61 -17.28
CA ALA A 28 -0.07 -31.61 -16.39
C ALA A 28 -0.25 -30.17 -16.90
N LEU A 29 -0.31 -29.97 -18.22
CA LEU A 29 -0.23 -28.64 -18.83
C LEU A 29 -1.53 -28.15 -19.50
N SER A 30 -2.51 -29.04 -19.77
CA SER A 30 -3.76 -28.63 -20.40
C SER A 30 -4.77 -28.10 -19.38
N ASP A 31 -5.61 -27.15 -19.80
CA ASP A 31 -6.65 -26.54 -18.94
C ASP A 31 -7.67 -27.56 -18.40
N TRP A 32 -7.91 -28.66 -19.13
CA TRP A 32 -8.80 -29.76 -18.72
C TRP A 32 -8.08 -30.93 -18.04
N GLY A 33 -6.75 -30.82 -17.90
CA GLY A 33 -5.89 -31.86 -17.34
C GLY A 33 -6.05 -32.03 -15.83
N SER A 34 -5.50 -33.12 -15.30
CA SER A 34 -5.49 -33.43 -13.87
C SER A 34 -4.07 -33.66 -13.39
N MET A 35 -3.61 -32.83 -12.46
CA MET A 35 -2.27 -32.94 -11.91
C MET A 35 -2.10 -34.24 -11.11
N ASP A 36 -3.11 -34.67 -10.36
CA ASP A 36 -3.09 -35.96 -9.64
C ASP A 36 -2.94 -37.14 -10.61
N TYR A 37 -3.63 -37.06 -11.75
CA TYR A 37 -3.49 -38.09 -12.78
C TYR A 37 -2.10 -38.03 -13.42
N ALA A 38 -1.60 -36.85 -13.77
CA ALA A 38 -0.24 -36.69 -14.27
C ALA A 38 0.82 -37.29 -13.30
N CYS A 39 0.68 -37.04 -12.00
CA CYS A 39 1.51 -37.66 -10.96
C CYS A 39 1.42 -39.18 -10.96
N SER A 40 0.23 -39.75 -11.15
CA SER A 40 0.03 -41.20 -11.20
C SER A 40 0.74 -41.84 -12.39
N ILE A 41 0.76 -41.17 -13.57
CA ILE A 41 1.47 -41.64 -14.76
C ILE A 41 2.98 -41.47 -14.56
N PHE A 42 3.42 -40.32 -14.07
CA PHE A 42 4.83 -40.03 -13.82
C PHE A 42 5.49 -41.05 -12.89
N ARG A 43 4.80 -41.48 -11.83
CA ARG A 43 5.29 -42.52 -10.90
C ARG A 43 5.42 -43.92 -11.52
N GLN A 44 4.76 -44.17 -12.66
CA GLN A 44 4.87 -45.43 -13.39
C GLN A 44 6.04 -45.42 -14.39
N ILE A 45 6.72 -44.29 -14.57
CA ILE A 45 7.90 -44.20 -15.42
C ILE A 45 9.10 -44.66 -14.60
N ASP A 46 9.74 -45.76 -15.02
CA ASP A 46 10.88 -46.35 -14.30
C ASP A 46 12.09 -45.42 -14.23
N GLN A 47 12.38 -44.70 -15.32
CA GLN A 47 13.49 -43.75 -15.44
C GLN A 47 13.03 -42.44 -16.09
N PRO A 48 12.37 -41.54 -15.32
CA PRO A 48 11.97 -40.23 -15.84
C PRO A 48 13.21 -39.38 -16.12
N GLY A 49 13.28 -38.80 -17.32
CA GLY A 49 14.34 -37.90 -17.73
C GLY A 49 13.99 -36.43 -17.47
N THR A 50 14.86 -35.54 -17.94
CA THR A 50 14.73 -34.08 -17.78
C THR A 50 13.38 -33.55 -18.28
N PHE A 51 12.87 -34.10 -19.39
CA PHE A 51 11.60 -33.66 -19.99
C PHE A 51 10.40 -33.94 -19.07
N GLU A 52 10.32 -35.13 -18.48
CA GLU A 52 9.22 -35.52 -17.59
C GLU A 52 9.24 -34.68 -16.31
N PHE A 53 10.43 -34.48 -15.71
CA PHE A 53 10.60 -33.62 -14.55
C PHE A 53 10.20 -32.16 -14.85
N ASN A 54 10.71 -31.58 -15.94
CA ASN A 54 10.36 -30.22 -16.35
C ASN A 54 8.86 -30.03 -16.56
N THR A 55 8.23 -31.03 -17.18
CA THR A 55 6.79 -31.05 -17.42
C THR A 55 6.00 -31.02 -16.11
N MET A 56 6.38 -31.88 -15.16
CA MET A 56 5.71 -31.97 -13.86
C MET A 56 5.95 -30.73 -12.99
N ILE A 57 7.17 -30.19 -12.97
CA ILE A 57 7.50 -28.93 -12.28
C ILE A 57 6.63 -27.79 -12.82
N ARG A 58 6.52 -27.66 -14.15
CA ARG A 58 5.65 -26.65 -14.78
C ARG A 58 4.18 -26.88 -14.45
N GLY A 59 3.73 -28.14 -14.47
CA GLY A 59 2.36 -28.52 -14.08
C GLY A 59 2.02 -28.08 -12.66
N TYR A 60 2.89 -28.35 -11.69
CA TYR A 60 2.72 -27.92 -10.31
C TYR A 60 2.64 -26.39 -10.16
N VAL A 61 3.50 -25.65 -10.86
CA VAL A 61 3.47 -24.17 -10.85
C VAL A 61 2.18 -23.63 -11.47
N ASN A 62 1.65 -24.26 -12.51
CA ASN A 62 0.37 -23.89 -13.12
C ASN A 62 -0.82 -24.22 -12.19
N ALA A 63 -0.75 -25.36 -11.49
CA ALA A 63 -1.73 -25.79 -10.48
C ALA A 63 -1.61 -25.04 -9.14
N MET A 64 -0.85 -23.94 -9.08
CA MET A 64 -0.64 -23.12 -7.88
C MET A 64 0.07 -23.82 -6.71
N ASN A 65 0.72 -24.97 -6.94
CA ASN A 65 1.41 -25.75 -5.91
C ASN A 65 2.94 -25.59 -6.03
N MET A 66 3.44 -24.48 -5.50
CA MET A 66 4.84 -24.07 -5.66
C MET A 66 5.81 -24.95 -4.86
N GLU A 67 5.40 -25.45 -3.70
CA GLU A 67 6.24 -26.28 -2.82
C GLU A 67 6.55 -27.63 -3.48
N ASN A 68 5.54 -28.28 -4.06
CA ASN A 68 5.76 -29.54 -4.78
C ASN A 68 6.64 -29.38 -6.01
N ALA A 69 6.61 -28.20 -6.66
CA ALA A 69 7.52 -27.92 -7.78
C ALA A 69 8.99 -27.87 -7.30
N LEU A 70 9.27 -27.28 -6.14
CA LEU A 70 10.61 -27.23 -5.55
C LEU A 70 11.04 -28.61 -5.02
N PHE A 71 10.14 -29.35 -4.35
CA PHE A 71 10.41 -30.71 -3.89
C PHE A 71 10.76 -31.64 -5.06
N LEU A 72 10.03 -31.55 -6.16
CA LEU A 72 10.29 -32.38 -7.33
C LEU A 72 11.63 -32.05 -8.00
N PHE A 73 12.11 -30.81 -7.89
CA PHE A 73 13.47 -30.46 -8.30
C PHE A 73 14.53 -31.07 -7.39
N SER A 74 14.32 -31.09 -6.07
CA SER A 74 15.21 -31.83 -5.15
C SER A 74 15.27 -33.32 -5.51
N GLU A 75 14.12 -33.94 -5.78
CA GLU A 75 14.04 -35.34 -6.22
C GLU A 75 14.77 -35.58 -7.56
N MET A 76 14.65 -34.67 -8.52
CA MET A 76 15.37 -34.72 -9.80
C MET A 76 16.89 -34.75 -9.58
N LEU A 77 17.40 -33.90 -8.67
CA LEU A 77 18.82 -33.83 -8.34
C LEU A 77 19.30 -35.07 -7.57
N GLU A 78 18.51 -35.58 -6.62
CA GLU A 78 18.83 -36.80 -5.85
C GLU A 78 18.93 -38.04 -6.75
N ARG A 79 18.10 -38.11 -7.79
CA ARG A 79 18.14 -39.15 -8.82
C ARG A 79 19.26 -38.96 -9.85
N GLY A 80 20.05 -37.89 -9.74
CA GLY A 80 21.13 -37.58 -10.67
C GLY A 80 20.67 -37.19 -12.07
N VAL A 81 19.40 -36.78 -12.23
CA VAL A 81 18.87 -36.33 -13.52
C VAL A 81 19.30 -34.89 -13.76
N GLU A 82 19.93 -34.65 -14.91
CA GLU A 82 20.44 -33.32 -15.25
C GLU A 82 19.32 -32.32 -15.52
N SER A 83 19.41 -31.14 -14.90
CA SER A 83 18.56 -30.00 -15.20
C SER A 83 19.14 -29.11 -16.29
N ASP A 84 18.24 -28.47 -17.03
CA ASP A 84 18.51 -27.63 -18.20
C ASP A 84 17.93 -26.21 -18.02
N ASN A 85 18.17 -25.35 -19.00
CA ASN A 85 17.67 -23.97 -19.02
C ASN A 85 16.13 -23.87 -18.99
N PHE A 86 15.39 -24.94 -19.34
CA PHE A 86 13.92 -24.98 -19.25
C PHE A 86 13.40 -25.34 -17.85
N THR A 87 14.24 -25.91 -16.99
CA THR A 87 13.90 -26.28 -15.61
C THR A 87 13.70 -25.03 -14.74
N TYR A 88 14.67 -24.11 -14.78
CA TYR A 88 14.79 -23.01 -13.81
C TYR A 88 13.72 -21.91 -13.91
N PRO A 89 13.22 -21.51 -15.09
CA PRO A 89 12.14 -20.53 -15.18
C PRO A 89 10.91 -20.90 -14.35
N ALA A 90 10.53 -22.19 -14.33
CA ALA A 90 9.42 -22.67 -13.53
C ALA A 90 9.73 -22.60 -12.03
N LEU A 91 10.95 -22.99 -11.62
CA LEU A 91 11.38 -22.94 -10.22
C LEU A 91 11.49 -21.51 -9.70
N PHE A 92 12.06 -20.58 -10.48
CA PHE A 92 12.12 -19.18 -10.12
C PHE A 92 10.74 -18.54 -10.04
N LYS A 93 9.80 -18.94 -10.91
CA LYS A 93 8.39 -18.56 -10.78
C LYS A 93 7.78 -19.10 -9.49
N ALA A 94 8.14 -20.31 -9.05
CA ALA A 94 7.72 -20.86 -7.76
C ALA A 94 8.27 -20.03 -6.58
N CYS A 95 9.58 -19.80 -6.55
CA CYS A 95 10.23 -18.97 -5.52
C CYS A 95 9.64 -17.55 -5.47
N ALA A 96 9.41 -16.92 -6.62
CA ALA A 96 8.83 -15.59 -6.73
C ALA A 96 7.44 -15.49 -6.08
N ARG A 97 6.63 -16.55 -6.20
CA ARG A 97 5.27 -16.60 -5.65
C ARG A 97 5.26 -16.91 -4.15
N LEU A 98 6.15 -17.80 -3.71
CA LEU A 98 6.35 -18.10 -2.29
C LEU A 98 7.08 -16.98 -1.53
N ARG A 99 7.74 -16.05 -2.25
CA ARG A 99 8.70 -15.08 -1.69
C ARG A 99 9.89 -15.77 -1.00
N SER A 100 10.23 -16.98 -1.47
CA SER A 100 11.31 -17.85 -1.03
C SER A 100 12.65 -17.40 -1.61
N ILE A 101 13.26 -16.39 -0.98
CA ILE A 101 14.51 -15.81 -1.46
C ILE A 101 15.72 -16.75 -1.26
N GLU A 102 15.73 -17.55 -0.20
CA GLU A 102 16.86 -18.42 0.14
C GLU A 102 17.00 -19.55 -0.89
N GLU A 103 15.91 -20.24 -1.18
CA GLU A 103 15.81 -21.27 -2.21
C GLU A 103 16.13 -20.69 -3.59
N GLY A 104 15.59 -19.50 -3.91
CA GLY A 104 15.92 -18.80 -5.15
C GLY A 104 17.41 -18.50 -5.29
N MET A 105 18.09 -18.12 -4.20
CA MET A 105 19.55 -17.88 -4.20
C MET A 105 20.35 -19.17 -4.29
N GLN A 106 19.90 -20.27 -3.67
CA GLN A 106 20.53 -21.58 -3.80
C GLN A 106 20.46 -22.07 -5.25
N ILE A 107 19.29 -21.94 -5.90
CA ILE A 107 19.10 -22.29 -7.31
C ILE A 107 19.96 -21.37 -8.20
N HIS A 108 20.04 -20.06 -7.92
CA HIS A 108 20.93 -19.15 -8.64
C HIS A 108 22.41 -19.56 -8.51
N GLY A 109 22.86 -19.93 -7.31
CA GLY A 109 24.21 -20.46 -7.11
C GLY A 109 24.46 -21.77 -7.87
N TYR A 110 23.43 -22.61 -8.00
CA TYR A 110 23.49 -23.86 -8.76
C TYR A 110 23.64 -23.61 -10.26
N ILE A 111 22.82 -22.74 -10.87
CA ILE A 111 22.92 -22.43 -12.31
C ILE A 111 24.26 -21.79 -12.69
N PHE A 112 24.84 -20.97 -11.80
CA PHE A 112 26.17 -20.39 -12.01
C PHE A 112 27.25 -21.48 -12.09
N LYS A 113 27.16 -22.52 -11.26
CA LYS A 113 28.08 -23.67 -11.33
C LYS A 113 27.89 -24.52 -12.59
N ARG A 114 26.69 -24.50 -13.18
CA ARG A 114 26.34 -25.24 -14.40
C ARG A 114 26.67 -24.46 -15.69
N GLY A 115 27.16 -23.22 -15.60
CA GLY A 115 27.45 -22.40 -16.77
C GLY A 115 26.19 -21.89 -17.50
N LEU A 116 25.07 -21.78 -16.79
CA LEU A 116 23.77 -21.35 -17.34
C LEU A 116 23.43 -19.89 -17.00
N GLU A 117 24.38 -19.15 -16.41
CA GLU A 117 24.20 -17.75 -16.02
C GLU A 117 24.01 -16.79 -17.19
N GLY A 118 24.43 -17.18 -18.40
CA GLY A 118 24.27 -16.41 -19.64
C GLY A 118 22.98 -16.71 -20.41
N ASP A 119 22.17 -17.70 -20.00
CA ASP A 119 20.93 -18.03 -20.70
C ASP A 119 19.86 -16.94 -20.48
N LEU A 120 19.33 -16.41 -21.58
CA LEU A 120 18.39 -15.29 -21.58
C LEU A 120 17.09 -15.60 -20.81
N PHE A 121 16.55 -16.83 -20.92
CA PHE A 121 15.32 -17.22 -20.23
C PHE A 121 15.55 -17.35 -18.73
N VAL A 122 16.71 -17.89 -18.34
CA VAL A 122 17.14 -18.01 -16.94
C VAL A 122 17.35 -16.62 -16.34
N GLN A 123 18.06 -15.72 -17.02
CA GLN A 123 18.29 -14.34 -16.58
C GLN A 123 16.98 -13.55 -16.41
N ASN A 124 16.07 -13.63 -17.38
CA ASN A 124 14.74 -13.00 -17.30
C ASN A 124 13.93 -13.52 -16.08
N SER A 125 14.02 -14.82 -15.82
CA SER A 125 13.34 -15.45 -14.68
C SER A 125 13.95 -15.06 -13.33
N LEU A 126 15.28 -14.91 -13.26
CA LEU A 126 16.00 -14.40 -12.09
C LEU A 126 15.61 -12.97 -11.74
N ILE A 127 15.54 -12.07 -12.74
CA ILE A 127 15.11 -10.67 -12.58
C ILE A 127 13.72 -10.65 -11.93
N ASN A 128 12.76 -11.39 -12.50
CA ASN A 128 11.41 -11.47 -11.95
C ASN A 128 11.39 -12.07 -10.53
N MET A 129 12.16 -13.12 -10.26
CA MET A 129 12.24 -13.74 -8.94
C MET A 129 12.80 -12.78 -7.89
N TYR A 130 13.94 -12.14 -8.15
CA TYR A 130 14.52 -11.16 -7.24
C TYR A 130 13.61 -9.95 -7.03
N GLY A 131 12.98 -9.45 -8.10
CA GLY A 131 12.00 -8.36 -8.03
C GLY A 131 10.82 -8.71 -7.12
N LYS A 132 10.21 -9.89 -7.32
CA LYS A 132 9.13 -10.38 -6.46
C LYS A 132 9.63 -10.71 -5.05
N CYS A 133 10.87 -11.09 -4.82
CA CYS A 133 11.38 -11.26 -3.46
C CYS A 133 11.82 -9.92 -2.80
N GLY A 134 11.57 -8.78 -3.44
CA GLY A 134 11.91 -7.45 -2.92
C GLY A 134 13.42 -7.16 -2.93
N LYS A 135 14.23 -8.00 -3.59
CA LYS A 135 15.69 -7.83 -3.73
C LYS A 135 16.02 -7.09 -5.02
N ILE A 136 15.50 -5.87 -5.16
CA ILE A 136 15.59 -5.10 -6.40
C ILE A 136 17.03 -4.88 -6.88
N LYS A 137 17.98 -4.66 -5.95
CA LYS A 137 19.40 -4.49 -6.31
C LYS A 137 19.97 -5.71 -7.04
N LEU A 138 19.64 -6.92 -6.60
CA LEU A 138 20.06 -8.16 -7.27
C LEU A 138 19.39 -8.30 -8.63
N SER A 139 18.11 -7.92 -8.73
CA SER A 139 17.40 -7.85 -10.02
C SER A 139 18.10 -6.92 -11.01
N CYS A 140 18.49 -5.71 -10.59
CA CYS A 140 19.24 -4.78 -11.42
C CYS A 140 20.62 -5.33 -11.79
N SER A 141 21.34 -5.93 -10.83
CA SER A 141 22.66 -6.52 -11.11
C SER A 141 22.62 -7.66 -12.13
N VAL A 142 21.54 -8.45 -12.18
CA VAL A 142 21.36 -9.45 -13.24
C VAL A 142 21.14 -8.74 -14.57
N PHE A 143 20.22 -7.77 -14.63
CA PHE A 143 19.87 -7.01 -15.83
C PHE A 143 21.04 -6.23 -16.45
N GLU A 144 21.88 -5.61 -15.60
CA GLU A 144 23.07 -4.87 -16.00
C GLU A 144 24.14 -5.76 -16.63
N LYS A 145 24.23 -7.02 -16.19
CA LYS A 145 25.21 -8.01 -16.69
C LYS A 145 24.76 -8.75 -17.95
N MET A 146 23.54 -8.53 -18.44
CA MET A 146 23.05 -9.16 -19.66
C MET A 146 23.72 -8.56 -20.89
N ASP A 147 24.29 -9.41 -21.74
CA ASP A 147 24.90 -8.99 -23.02
C ASP A 147 23.85 -8.54 -24.04
N TYR A 148 22.67 -9.17 -23.99
CA TYR A 148 21.52 -8.87 -24.84
C TYR A 148 20.25 -8.82 -24.00
N ARG A 149 19.40 -7.83 -24.25
CA ARG A 149 18.13 -7.62 -23.55
C ARG A 149 16.99 -7.65 -24.55
N ASP A 150 16.05 -8.56 -24.33
CA ASP A 150 14.83 -8.64 -25.11
C ASP A 150 13.66 -7.92 -24.42
N VAL A 151 12.49 -7.92 -25.05
CA VAL A 151 11.29 -7.31 -24.47
C VAL A 151 10.95 -7.92 -23.11
N ALA A 152 11.21 -9.22 -22.92
CA ALA A 152 10.96 -9.90 -21.64
C ALA A 152 11.93 -9.42 -20.55
N SER A 153 13.20 -9.15 -20.86
CA SER A 153 14.17 -8.55 -19.93
C SER A 153 13.69 -7.19 -19.43
N TRP A 154 13.30 -6.31 -20.36
CA TRP A 154 12.76 -4.98 -20.04
C TRP A 154 11.45 -5.06 -19.26
N SER A 155 10.53 -5.95 -19.68
CA SER A 155 9.26 -6.15 -18.98
C SER A 155 9.48 -6.64 -17.55
N ALA A 156 10.44 -7.55 -17.33
CA ALA A 156 10.71 -8.10 -16.00
C ALA A 156 11.26 -7.02 -15.05
N ILE A 157 12.23 -6.22 -15.49
CA ILE A 157 12.84 -5.19 -14.63
C ILE A 157 11.87 -4.02 -14.37
N ILE A 158 11.09 -3.60 -15.36
CA ILE A 158 10.06 -2.56 -15.21
C ILE A 158 8.96 -3.04 -14.25
N ALA A 159 8.46 -4.26 -14.43
CA ALA A 159 7.44 -4.83 -13.55
C ALA A 159 7.94 -5.02 -12.10
N ALA A 160 9.23 -5.35 -11.91
CA ALA A 160 9.85 -5.43 -10.60
C ALA A 160 9.78 -4.08 -9.86
N HIS A 161 10.23 -2.99 -10.50
CA HIS A 161 10.17 -1.63 -9.94
C HIS A 161 8.73 -1.18 -9.68
N ALA A 162 7.82 -1.38 -10.64
CA ALA A 162 6.41 -1.04 -10.49
C ALA A 162 5.77 -1.78 -9.30
N SER A 163 6.09 -3.06 -9.09
CA SER A 163 5.54 -3.83 -7.97
C SER A 163 6.04 -3.38 -6.59
N LEU A 164 7.15 -2.64 -6.54
CA LEU A 164 7.71 -2.06 -5.32
C LEU A 164 7.35 -0.57 -5.16
N GLY A 165 6.53 -0.02 -6.06
CA GLY A 165 6.15 1.39 -6.04
C GLY A 165 7.25 2.37 -6.43
N MET A 166 8.31 1.89 -7.10
CA MET A 166 9.43 2.71 -7.60
C MET A 166 9.07 3.31 -8.96
N TRP A 167 8.11 4.22 -8.96
CA TRP A 167 7.49 4.74 -10.18
C TRP A 167 8.44 5.58 -11.03
N SER A 168 9.31 6.38 -10.41
CA SER A 168 10.29 7.22 -11.11
C SER A 168 11.29 6.37 -11.90
N GLU A 169 11.81 5.32 -11.27
CA GLU A 169 12.76 4.38 -11.81
C GLU A 169 12.12 3.58 -12.95
N CYS A 170 10.87 3.16 -12.78
CA CYS A 170 10.08 2.53 -13.83
C CYS A 170 10.04 3.39 -15.12
N LEU A 171 9.84 4.70 -15.00
CA LEU A 171 9.85 5.61 -16.14
C LEU A 171 11.26 5.84 -16.71
N SER A 172 12.29 5.92 -15.85
CA SER A 172 13.69 6.03 -16.29
C SER A 172 14.11 4.84 -17.14
N ILE A 173 13.83 3.62 -16.66
CA ILE A 173 14.14 2.37 -17.34
C ILE A 173 13.38 2.27 -18.67
N PHE A 174 12.11 2.68 -18.71
CA PHE A 174 11.36 2.76 -19.98
C PHE A 174 11.97 3.77 -20.96
N GLY A 175 12.47 4.90 -20.45
CA GLY A 175 13.24 5.85 -21.24
C GLY A 175 14.52 5.25 -21.81
N GLU A 176 15.26 4.46 -21.03
CA GLU A 176 16.44 3.73 -21.48
C GLU A 176 16.11 2.72 -22.59
N MET A 177 15.08 1.90 -22.39
CA MET A 177 14.57 0.98 -23.41
C MET A 177 14.29 1.71 -24.73
N SER A 178 13.63 2.87 -24.64
CA SER A 178 13.25 3.67 -25.80
C SER A 178 14.44 4.31 -26.52
N ARG A 179 15.49 4.70 -25.77
CA ARG A 179 16.73 5.27 -26.34
C ARG A 179 17.61 4.19 -26.96
N GLU A 180 17.66 3.01 -26.36
CA GLU A 180 18.43 1.88 -26.91
C GLU A 180 17.84 1.43 -28.24
N GLY A 181 16.51 1.45 -28.37
CA GLY A 181 15.82 1.20 -29.63
C GLY A 181 15.86 -0.26 -30.10
N SER A 182 16.44 -1.16 -29.31
CA SER A 182 16.60 -2.59 -29.61
C SER A 182 15.27 -3.34 -29.72
N CYS A 183 14.24 -2.90 -29.01
CA CYS A 183 12.94 -3.55 -29.02
C CYS A 183 11.78 -2.57 -28.78
N ARG A 184 10.58 -2.96 -29.23
CA ARG A 184 9.36 -2.16 -29.04
C ARG A 184 8.66 -2.58 -27.75
N ALA A 185 8.11 -1.60 -27.04
CA ALA A 185 7.33 -1.86 -25.84
C ALA A 185 6.01 -2.57 -26.16
N GLU A 186 5.82 -3.72 -25.52
CA GLU A 186 4.57 -4.47 -25.53
C GLU A 186 3.55 -3.91 -24.52
N GLU A 187 2.33 -4.43 -24.58
CA GLU A 187 1.20 -4.00 -23.74
C GLU A 187 1.51 -4.03 -22.24
N SER A 188 2.19 -5.07 -21.75
CA SER A 188 2.53 -5.23 -20.32
C SER A 188 3.44 -4.12 -19.79
N ILE A 189 4.42 -3.70 -20.59
CA ILE A 189 5.33 -2.60 -20.30
C ILE A 189 4.53 -1.30 -20.27
N LEU A 190 3.71 -1.06 -21.30
CA LEU A 190 2.93 0.17 -21.41
C LEU A 190 1.90 0.30 -20.28
N VAL A 191 1.30 -0.80 -19.80
CA VAL A 191 0.44 -0.80 -18.60
C VAL A 191 1.23 -0.40 -17.35
N SER A 192 2.45 -0.91 -17.19
CA SER A 192 3.32 -0.54 -16.06
C SER A 192 3.72 0.94 -16.12
N VAL A 193 4.02 1.45 -17.32
CA VAL A 193 4.32 2.87 -17.57
C VAL A 193 3.10 3.75 -17.30
N LEU A 194 1.90 3.34 -17.72
CA LEU A 194 0.65 4.07 -17.42
C LEU A 194 0.42 4.13 -15.92
N SER A 195 0.63 3.03 -15.20
CA SER A 195 0.53 2.99 -13.73
C SER A 195 1.54 3.94 -13.07
N ALA A 196 2.79 3.95 -13.51
CA ALA A 196 3.78 4.90 -13.03
C ALA A 196 3.37 6.37 -13.31
N CYS A 197 2.81 6.65 -14.49
CA CYS A 197 2.26 7.96 -14.81
C CYS A 197 1.10 8.35 -13.88
N THR A 198 0.20 7.41 -13.58
CA THR A 198 -0.91 7.58 -12.63
C THR A 198 -0.40 8.03 -11.26
N HIS A 199 0.63 7.35 -10.72
CA HIS A 199 1.14 7.61 -9.39
C HIS A 199 1.99 8.89 -9.28
N LEU A 200 2.66 9.27 -10.37
CA LEU A 200 3.48 10.49 -10.43
C LEU A 200 2.73 11.72 -10.95
N GLY A 201 1.49 11.56 -11.43
CA GLY A 201 0.77 12.63 -12.12
C GLY A 201 1.44 13.06 -13.44
N ALA A 202 2.21 12.17 -14.08
CA ALA A 202 3.00 12.48 -15.27
C ALA A 202 2.14 12.46 -16.56
N LEU A 203 1.22 13.42 -16.67
CA LEU A 203 0.21 13.47 -17.72
C LEU A 203 0.82 13.48 -19.13
N ASP A 204 1.87 14.25 -19.37
CA ASP A 204 2.45 14.39 -20.71
C ASP A 204 3.07 13.08 -21.19
N LEU A 205 3.76 12.36 -20.31
CA LEU A 205 4.26 11.02 -20.63
C LEU A 205 3.10 10.04 -20.84
N GLY A 206 2.07 10.10 -20.00
CA GLY A 206 0.86 9.29 -20.18
C GLY A 206 0.19 9.51 -21.55
N ARG A 207 0.17 10.76 -22.06
CA ARG A 207 -0.31 11.09 -23.40
C ARG A 207 0.59 10.52 -24.49
N CYS A 208 1.91 10.62 -24.34
CA CYS A 208 2.86 9.98 -25.26
C CYS A 208 2.65 8.46 -25.30
N THR A 209 2.50 7.81 -24.15
CA THR A 209 2.22 6.37 -24.03
C THR A 209 0.90 5.99 -24.70
N HIS A 210 -0.17 6.79 -24.55
CA HIS A 210 -1.42 6.59 -25.27
C HIS A 210 -1.24 6.67 -26.79
N VAL A 211 -0.47 7.64 -27.30
CA VAL A 211 -0.17 7.72 -28.74
C VAL A 211 0.60 6.49 -29.21
N THR A 212 1.55 5.99 -28.41
CA THR A 212 2.29 4.75 -28.70
C THR A 212 1.34 3.54 -28.77
N LEU A 213 0.40 3.41 -27.84
CA LEU A 213 -0.63 2.36 -27.87
C LEU A 213 -1.45 2.41 -29.17
N LEU A 214 -1.93 3.59 -29.56
CA LEU A 214 -2.74 3.76 -30.79
C LEU A 214 -1.96 3.46 -32.07
N ARG A 215 -0.64 3.64 -32.08
CA ARG A 215 0.21 3.33 -33.24
C ARG A 215 0.54 1.85 -33.35
N ASN A 216 0.68 1.17 -32.21
CA ASN A 216 1.23 -0.19 -32.16
C ASN A 216 0.15 -1.27 -32.05
N ILE A 217 -1.04 -0.94 -31.55
CA ILE A 217 -2.09 -1.91 -31.22
C ILE A 217 -3.36 -1.56 -31.98
N ARG A 218 -3.86 -2.51 -32.78
CA ARG A 218 -5.11 -2.34 -33.56
C ARG A 218 -6.32 -2.22 -32.63
N GLU A 219 -6.40 -3.06 -31.61
CA GLU A 219 -7.48 -3.08 -30.63
C GLU A 219 -6.90 -3.25 -29.23
N MET A 220 -7.04 -2.22 -28.39
CA MET A 220 -6.61 -2.29 -26.99
C MET A 220 -7.55 -3.22 -26.21
N ASN A 221 -6.98 -4.19 -25.51
CA ASN A 221 -7.75 -5.03 -24.60
C ASN A 221 -8.30 -4.23 -23.39
N VAL A 222 -9.22 -4.85 -22.64
CA VAL A 222 -9.88 -4.22 -21.49
C VAL A 222 -8.89 -3.77 -20.41
N ILE A 223 -7.78 -4.47 -20.22
CA ILE A 223 -6.76 -4.14 -19.21
C ILE A 223 -6.07 -2.84 -19.58
N VAL A 224 -5.57 -2.75 -20.82
CA VAL A 224 -4.90 -1.55 -21.34
C VAL A 224 -5.85 -0.34 -21.33
N GLN A 225 -7.09 -0.52 -21.79
CA GLN A 225 -8.10 0.54 -21.78
C GLN A 225 -8.38 1.04 -20.35
N THR A 226 -8.52 0.12 -19.40
CA THR A 226 -8.79 0.47 -17.99
C THR A 226 -7.60 1.17 -17.33
N SER A 227 -6.36 0.72 -17.57
CA SER A 227 -5.16 1.40 -17.08
C SER A 227 -4.99 2.80 -17.68
N LEU A 228 -5.31 2.97 -18.96
CA LEU A 228 -5.26 4.27 -19.64
C LEU A 228 -6.31 5.24 -19.08
N MET A 229 -7.52 4.75 -18.83
CA MET A 229 -8.57 5.51 -18.16
C MET A 229 -8.13 5.96 -16.76
N ASP A 230 -7.60 5.05 -15.94
CA ASP A 230 -7.13 5.35 -14.58
C ASP A 230 -6.04 6.43 -14.58
N MET A 231 -5.09 6.34 -15.53
CA MET A 231 -4.07 7.36 -15.74
C MET A 231 -4.71 8.74 -16.02
N TYR A 232 -5.66 8.83 -16.94
CA TYR A 232 -6.32 10.10 -17.22
C TYR A 232 -7.16 10.62 -16.06
N VAL A 233 -7.88 9.76 -15.36
CA VAL A 233 -8.67 10.12 -14.16
C VAL A 233 -7.77 10.74 -13.10
N LYS A 234 -6.69 10.05 -12.71
CA LYS A 234 -5.80 10.50 -11.63
C LYS A 234 -4.92 11.67 -12.04
N CYS A 235 -4.64 11.85 -13.34
CA CYS A 235 -3.97 13.03 -13.89
C CYS A 235 -4.91 14.22 -14.15
N GLY A 236 -6.14 14.20 -13.64
CA GLY A 236 -7.05 15.36 -13.70
C GLY A 236 -7.78 15.55 -15.04
N ARG A 237 -7.84 14.53 -15.90
CA ARG A 237 -8.46 14.58 -17.25
C ARG A 237 -9.65 13.62 -17.37
N ILE A 238 -10.62 13.74 -16.47
CA ILE A 238 -11.77 12.84 -16.39
C ILE A 238 -12.57 12.75 -17.70
N GLU A 239 -12.77 13.86 -18.42
CA GLU A 239 -13.51 13.85 -19.71
C GLU A 239 -12.90 12.92 -20.75
N LYS A 240 -11.56 12.82 -20.77
CA LYS A 240 -10.87 11.90 -21.67
C LYS A 240 -11.14 10.44 -21.28
N SER A 241 -11.19 10.17 -19.97
CA SER A 241 -11.53 8.84 -19.45
C SER A 241 -12.98 8.46 -19.76
N ILE A 242 -13.94 9.39 -19.63
CA ILE A 242 -15.35 9.15 -19.99
C ILE A 242 -15.48 8.79 -21.47
N SER A 243 -14.82 9.54 -22.35
CA SER A 243 -14.81 9.25 -23.78
C SER A 243 -14.20 7.88 -24.10
N LEU A 244 -13.15 7.47 -23.39
CA LEU A 244 -12.56 6.14 -23.55
C LEU A 244 -13.50 5.04 -23.05
N PHE A 245 -14.11 5.23 -21.89
CA PHE A 245 -15.04 4.29 -21.28
C PHE A 245 -16.27 4.02 -22.16
N GLN A 246 -16.86 5.07 -22.74
CA GLN A 246 -17.99 4.95 -23.66
C GLN A 246 -17.66 4.15 -24.92
N ARG A 247 -16.39 4.18 -25.36
CA ARG A 247 -15.92 3.44 -26.54
C ARG A 247 -15.54 1.99 -26.26
N MET A 248 -15.56 1.55 -24.99
CA MET A 248 -15.26 0.16 -24.65
C MET A 248 -16.40 -0.75 -25.11
N VAL A 249 -16.06 -1.75 -25.94
CA VAL A 249 -16.99 -2.78 -26.40
C VAL A 249 -17.41 -3.69 -25.25
N ARG A 250 -16.46 -4.03 -24.36
CA ARG A 250 -16.69 -4.84 -23.17
C ARG A 250 -16.17 -4.10 -21.96
N LYS A 251 -17.08 -3.81 -21.03
CA LYS A 251 -16.76 -3.28 -19.70
C LYS A 251 -16.70 -4.43 -18.72
N ASN A 252 -15.89 -4.26 -17.69
CA ASN A 252 -15.82 -5.18 -16.56
C ASN A 252 -15.88 -4.39 -15.26
N GLN A 253 -15.97 -5.12 -14.15
CA GLN A 253 -15.99 -4.56 -12.79
C GLN A 253 -14.85 -3.55 -12.55
N LEU A 254 -13.63 -3.81 -13.04
CA LEU A 254 -12.49 -2.91 -12.86
C LEU A 254 -12.67 -1.58 -13.60
N SER A 255 -13.16 -1.62 -14.84
CA SER A 255 -13.42 -0.40 -15.64
C SER A 255 -14.48 0.50 -15.00
N TYR A 256 -15.53 -0.10 -14.42
CA TYR A 256 -16.53 0.62 -13.63
C TYR A 256 -15.95 1.18 -12.33
N SER A 257 -15.17 0.39 -11.60
CA SER A 257 -14.50 0.83 -10.37
C SER A 257 -13.62 2.06 -10.60
N VAL A 258 -12.86 2.09 -11.70
CA VAL A 258 -12.04 3.26 -12.10
C VAL A 258 -12.91 4.48 -12.36
N MET A 259 -14.01 4.33 -13.12
CA MET A 259 -14.90 5.45 -13.42
C MET A 259 -15.65 5.97 -12.18
N ILE A 260 -16.20 5.09 -11.34
CA ILE A 260 -16.90 5.46 -10.10
C ILE A 260 -15.96 6.22 -9.16
N SER A 261 -14.76 5.67 -8.93
CA SER A 261 -13.74 6.34 -8.11
C SER A 261 -13.29 7.66 -8.74
N GLY A 262 -13.16 7.70 -10.07
CA GLY A 262 -12.83 8.92 -10.80
C GLY A 262 -13.89 10.01 -10.66
N PHE A 263 -15.16 9.68 -10.82
CA PHE A 263 -16.26 10.61 -10.59
C PHE A 263 -16.25 11.10 -9.14
N ALA A 264 -15.99 10.23 -8.16
CA ALA A 264 -15.85 10.63 -6.75
C ALA A 264 -14.73 11.66 -6.56
N MET A 265 -13.52 11.39 -7.07
CA MET A 265 -12.34 12.27 -6.96
C MET A 265 -12.57 13.65 -7.59
N HIS A 266 -13.42 13.71 -8.62
CA HIS A 266 -13.75 14.93 -9.36
C HIS A 266 -15.05 15.59 -8.89
N GLY A 267 -15.64 15.15 -7.77
CA GLY A 267 -16.84 15.73 -7.18
C GLY A 267 -18.15 15.45 -7.94
N ARG A 268 -18.14 14.51 -8.89
CA ARG A 268 -19.27 14.17 -9.77
C ARG A 268 -20.11 13.03 -9.19
N GLY A 269 -20.63 13.23 -7.98
CA GLY A 269 -21.30 12.17 -7.20
C GLY A 269 -22.48 11.50 -7.91
N MET A 270 -23.32 12.27 -8.60
CA MET A 270 -24.48 11.74 -9.34
C MET A 270 -24.06 10.81 -10.50
N GLU A 271 -22.98 11.14 -11.19
CA GLU A 271 -22.48 10.29 -12.29
C GLU A 271 -21.79 9.03 -11.79
N ALA A 272 -21.17 9.08 -10.60
CA ALA A 272 -20.69 7.88 -9.92
C ALA A 272 -21.86 6.92 -9.59
N LEU A 273 -22.99 7.45 -9.12
CA LEU A 273 -24.20 6.66 -8.84
C LEU A 273 -24.83 6.12 -10.13
N GLN A 274 -24.86 6.91 -11.21
CA GLN A 274 -25.33 6.44 -12.51
C GLN A 274 -24.46 5.29 -13.03
N ALA A 275 -23.13 5.46 -13.02
CA ALA A 275 -22.21 4.40 -13.44
C ALA A 275 -22.34 3.14 -12.57
N PHE A 276 -22.63 3.29 -11.28
CA PHE A 276 -22.92 2.16 -10.41
C PHE A 276 -24.25 1.46 -10.77
N SER A 277 -25.30 2.22 -11.13
CA SER A 277 -26.56 1.64 -11.62
C SER A 277 -26.33 0.86 -12.91
N ASP A 278 -25.64 1.46 -13.88
CA ASP A 278 -25.34 0.84 -15.17
C ASP A 278 -24.56 -0.48 -14.97
N MET A 279 -23.57 -0.50 -14.07
CA MET A 279 -22.82 -1.71 -13.72
C MET A 279 -23.74 -2.86 -13.25
N LEU A 280 -24.70 -2.53 -12.40
CA LEU A 280 -25.64 -3.51 -11.84
C LEU A 280 -26.65 -3.99 -12.89
N GLU A 281 -27.06 -3.11 -13.81
CA GLU A 281 -27.93 -3.44 -14.94
C GLU A 281 -27.23 -4.34 -15.97
N GLU A 282 -25.93 -4.16 -16.16
CA GLU A 282 -25.08 -5.06 -16.96
C GLU A 282 -24.81 -6.41 -16.26
N GLY A 283 -25.33 -6.63 -15.05
CA GLY A 283 -25.19 -7.88 -14.30
C GLY A 283 -23.81 -8.10 -13.69
N LEU A 284 -23.00 -7.04 -13.57
CA LEU A 284 -21.68 -7.12 -12.94
C LEU A 284 -21.82 -6.99 -11.42
N GLU A 285 -21.21 -7.92 -10.69
CA GLU A 285 -21.22 -7.90 -9.23
C GLU A 285 -20.26 -6.85 -8.68
N PRO A 286 -20.71 -5.96 -7.78
CA PRO A 286 -19.82 -4.99 -7.13
C PRO A 286 -18.98 -5.66 -6.05
N ASP A 287 -17.80 -5.11 -5.80
CA ASP A 287 -16.91 -5.51 -4.70
C ASP A 287 -16.72 -4.37 -3.68
N ASN A 288 -15.83 -4.62 -2.73
CA ASN A 288 -15.38 -3.63 -1.75
C ASN A 288 -14.84 -2.34 -2.39
N VAL A 289 -14.16 -2.41 -3.52
CA VAL A 289 -13.53 -1.23 -4.15
C VAL A 289 -14.60 -0.37 -4.81
N VAL A 290 -15.55 -0.99 -5.52
CA VAL A 290 -16.70 -0.31 -6.13
C VAL A 290 -17.51 0.41 -5.05
N TYR A 291 -17.85 -0.27 -3.95
CA TYR A 291 -18.62 0.34 -2.86
C TYR A 291 -17.86 1.48 -2.19
N LEU A 292 -16.56 1.34 -1.93
CA LEU A 292 -15.76 2.43 -1.41
C LEU A 292 -15.79 3.66 -2.34
N GLY A 293 -15.72 3.44 -3.65
CA GLY A 293 -15.85 4.49 -4.66
C GLY A 293 -17.21 5.20 -4.60
N VAL A 294 -18.31 4.44 -4.56
CA VAL A 294 -19.68 4.98 -4.47
C VAL A 294 -19.89 5.78 -3.19
N LEU A 295 -19.46 5.25 -2.04
CA LEU A 295 -19.61 5.92 -0.75
C LEU A 295 -18.74 7.18 -0.67
N SER A 296 -17.54 7.16 -1.25
CA SER A 296 -16.70 8.35 -1.38
C SER A 296 -17.37 9.41 -2.26
N ALA A 297 -18.01 9.01 -3.35
CA ALA A 297 -18.76 9.90 -4.22
C ALA A 297 -19.93 10.57 -3.49
N CYS A 298 -20.71 9.79 -2.72
CA CYS A 298 -21.79 10.29 -1.88
C CYS A 298 -21.26 11.26 -0.81
N ASN A 299 -20.15 10.91 -0.14
CA ASN A 299 -19.50 11.75 0.85
C ASN A 299 -19.03 13.11 0.28
N HIS A 300 -18.42 13.11 -0.91
CA HIS A 300 -17.95 14.33 -1.55
C HIS A 300 -19.11 15.21 -2.04
N ALA A 301 -20.16 14.60 -2.58
CA ALA A 301 -21.35 15.30 -3.08
C ALA A 301 -22.40 15.63 -1.99
N GLY A 302 -22.22 15.15 -0.75
CA GLY A 302 -23.18 15.37 0.35
C GLY A 302 -24.49 14.59 0.20
N LEU A 303 -24.49 13.48 -0.54
CA LEU A 303 -25.68 12.66 -0.80
C LEU A 303 -25.90 11.65 0.34
N VAL A 304 -26.42 12.12 1.48
CA VAL A 304 -26.57 11.33 2.71
C VAL A 304 -27.46 10.10 2.50
N ASP A 305 -28.67 10.31 1.95
CA ASP A 305 -29.65 9.24 1.78
C ASP A 305 -29.14 8.13 0.83
N GLU A 306 -28.53 8.53 -0.29
CA GLU A 306 -27.96 7.58 -1.25
C GLU A 306 -26.75 6.85 -0.68
N GLY A 307 -25.89 7.53 0.08
CA GLY A 307 -24.75 6.91 0.76
C GLY A 307 -25.19 5.85 1.77
N LEU A 308 -26.18 6.15 2.61
CA LEU A 308 -26.75 5.18 3.56
C LEU A 308 -27.47 4.03 2.86
N ARG A 309 -28.22 4.31 1.78
CA ARG A 309 -28.87 3.29 0.96
C ARG A 309 -27.85 2.32 0.35
N CYS A 310 -26.77 2.84 -0.23
CA CYS A 310 -25.71 2.01 -0.81
C CYS A 310 -24.96 1.20 0.26
N PHE A 311 -24.69 1.78 1.43
CA PHE A 311 -24.07 1.07 2.55
C PHE A 311 -24.92 -0.10 3.04
N ASN A 312 -26.24 0.09 3.15
CA ASN A 312 -27.15 -1.00 3.51
C ASN A 312 -27.25 -2.06 2.40
N ARG A 313 -27.29 -1.64 1.12
CA ARG A 313 -27.30 -2.57 -0.02
C ARG A 313 -26.05 -3.45 -0.07
N MET A 314 -24.87 -2.87 0.23
CA MET A 314 -23.59 -3.59 0.31
C MET A 314 -23.70 -4.80 1.25
N LYS A 315 -24.23 -4.58 2.46
CA LYS A 315 -24.39 -5.61 3.50
C LYS A 315 -25.50 -6.60 3.16
N LEU A 316 -26.70 -6.10 2.89
CA LEU A 316 -27.91 -6.92 2.87
C LEU A 316 -28.14 -7.64 1.54
N LYS A 317 -27.77 -7.02 0.42
CA LYS A 317 -28.03 -7.56 -0.92
C LYS A 317 -26.84 -8.29 -1.51
N HIS A 318 -25.63 -7.75 -1.34
CA HIS A 318 -24.43 -8.34 -1.92
C HIS A 318 -23.55 -9.08 -0.89
N GLY A 319 -23.93 -9.09 0.39
CA GLY A 319 -23.21 -9.85 1.43
C GLY A 319 -21.77 -9.40 1.64
N ILE A 320 -21.45 -8.13 1.33
CA ILE A 320 -20.09 -7.61 1.44
C ILE A 320 -19.92 -6.96 2.82
N GLU A 321 -19.00 -7.50 3.60
CA GLU A 321 -18.70 -6.97 4.93
C GLU A 321 -17.98 -5.61 4.85
N PRO A 322 -18.48 -4.56 5.51
CA PRO A 322 -17.87 -3.24 5.44
C PRO A 322 -16.50 -3.19 6.10
N THR A 323 -15.49 -2.76 5.34
CA THR A 323 -14.16 -2.45 5.87
C THR A 323 -14.14 -1.14 6.66
N ILE A 324 -13.05 -0.89 7.39
CA ILE A 324 -12.83 0.36 8.14
C ILE A 324 -12.94 1.63 7.26
N GLN A 325 -12.60 1.51 5.97
CA GLN A 325 -12.68 2.62 5.01
C GLN A 325 -14.14 2.96 4.68
N HIS A 326 -15.01 1.96 4.52
CA HIS A 326 -16.44 2.17 4.29
C HIS A 326 -17.10 2.89 5.47
N TYR A 327 -16.81 2.44 6.70
CA TYR A 327 -17.26 3.13 7.92
C TYR A 327 -16.75 4.57 8.00
N GLY A 328 -15.48 4.81 7.65
CA GLY A 328 -14.91 6.15 7.58
C GLY A 328 -15.68 7.07 6.62
N CYS A 329 -16.05 6.59 5.43
CA CYS A 329 -16.85 7.35 4.47
C CYS A 329 -18.24 7.71 5.02
N ILE A 330 -18.92 6.76 5.67
CA ILE A 330 -20.26 7.01 6.22
C ILE A 330 -20.24 7.95 7.42
N VAL A 331 -19.30 7.75 8.36
CA VAL A 331 -19.14 8.64 9.52
C VAL A 331 -18.82 10.06 9.06
N HIS A 332 -17.98 10.21 8.04
CA HIS A 332 -17.67 11.54 7.48
C HIS A 332 -18.91 12.17 6.80
N LEU A 333 -19.66 11.39 6.03
CA LEU A 333 -20.88 11.86 5.36
C LEU A 333 -21.95 12.31 6.35
N MET A 334 -22.25 11.48 7.35
CA MET A 334 -23.20 11.80 8.44
C MET A 334 -22.71 12.98 9.27
N GLY A 335 -21.41 13.02 9.56
CA GLY A 335 -20.77 14.11 10.29
C GLY A 335 -20.93 15.45 9.60
N ARG A 336 -20.66 15.55 8.28
CA ARG A 336 -20.89 16.79 7.51
C ARG A 336 -22.36 17.21 7.51
N ALA A 337 -23.28 16.26 7.51
CA ALA A 337 -24.71 16.50 7.57
C ALA A 337 -25.25 16.90 8.95
N GLY A 338 -24.44 16.83 10.01
CA GLY A 338 -24.86 17.16 11.38
C GLY A 338 -25.50 16.00 12.14
N MET A 339 -25.55 14.80 11.56
CA MET A 339 -26.10 13.58 12.15
C MET A 339 -25.09 12.92 13.12
N LEU A 340 -24.68 13.68 14.14
CA LEU A 340 -23.56 13.29 14.99
C LEU A 340 -23.88 12.13 15.95
N ASN A 341 -25.13 12.07 16.43
CA ASN A 341 -25.57 10.99 17.31
C ASN A 341 -25.57 9.66 16.56
N GLU A 342 -26.17 9.65 15.38
CA GLU A 342 -26.27 8.49 14.51
C GLU A 342 -24.87 8.06 14.04
N ALA A 343 -23.97 9.02 13.77
CA ALA A 343 -22.57 8.71 13.44
C ALA A 343 -21.85 8.03 14.62
N LEU A 344 -22.07 8.50 15.85
CA LEU A 344 -21.50 7.89 17.05
C LEU A 344 -22.07 6.49 17.31
N GLU A 345 -23.38 6.30 17.13
CA GLU A 345 -24.05 4.99 17.22
C GLU A 345 -23.48 4.01 16.20
N LEU A 346 -23.29 4.45 14.96
CA LEU A 346 -22.67 3.65 13.92
C LEU A 346 -21.28 3.17 14.37
N ILE A 347 -20.42 4.07 14.88
CA ILE A 347 -19.08 3.71 15.37
C ILE A 347 -19.15 2.67 16.49
N ARG A 348 -20.08 2.82 17.43
CA ARG A 348 -20.27 1.88 18.55
C ARG A 348 -20.75 0.50 18.08
N SER A 349 -21.52 0.45 16.99
CA SER A 349 -22.08 -0.78 16.42
C SER A 349 -21.15 -1.51 15.43
N MET A 350 -19.95 -0.98 15.16
CA MET A 350 -19.01 -1.58 14.22
C MET A 350 -18.57 -2.99 14.70
N PRO A 351 -18.58 -4.02 13.82
CA PRO A 351 -18.06 -5.35 14.14
C PRO A 351 -16.52 -5.38 14.17
N ILE A 352 -15.88 -4.30 13.74
CA ILE A 352 -14.43 -4.13 13.67
C ILE A 352 -14.03 -2.98 14.60
N LYS A 353 -12.89 -3.10 15.29
CA LYS A 353 -12.38 -2.05 16.16
C LYS A 353 -12.20 -0.73 15.38
N PRO A 354 -12.87 0.37 15.78
CA PRO A 354 -12.70 1.65 15.10
C PRO A 354 -11.26 2.17 15.24
N ASN A 355 -10.70 2.67 14.14
CA ASN A 355 -9.34 3.22 14.10
C ASN A 355 -9.33 4.75 14.31
N GLU A 356 -8.12 5.31 14.42
CA GLU A 356 -7.93 6.74 14.64
C GLU A 356 -8.60 7.61 13.56
N VAL A 357 -8.65 7.14 12.31
CA VAL A 357 -9.22 7.90 11.18
C VAL A 357 -10.72 8.11 11.36
N VAL A 358 -11.47 7.06 11.72
CA VAL A 358 -12.93 7.14 11.93
C VAL A 358 -13.28 8.10 13.07
N TRP A 359 -12.57 8.00 14.20
CA TRP A 359 -12.77 8.91 15.32
C TRP A 359 -12.39 10.36 14.98
N ARG A 360 -11.33 10.57 14.17
CA ARG A 360 -10.94 11.90 13.69
C ARG A 360 -12.00 12.51 12.78
N SER A 361 -12.64 11.72 11.91
CA SER A 361 -13.75 12.17 11.08
C SER A 361 -14.93 12.65 11.93
N LEU A 362 -15.31 11.91 12.97
CA LEU A 362 -16.37 12.32 13.89
C LEU A 362 -15.98 13.59 14.68
N LEU A 363 -14.75 13.67 15.18
CA LEU A 363 -14.25 14.84 15.90
C LEU A 363 -14.29 16.11 15.03
N SER A 364 -13.84 16.00 13.77
CA SER A 364 -13.90 17.12 12.82
C SER A 364 -15.33 17.60 12.56
N ALA A 365 -16.29 16.67 12.48
CA ALA A 365 -17.70 17.00 12.33
C ALA A 365 -18.27 17.67 13.59
N CYS A 366 -17.93 17.17 14.77
CA CYS A 366 -18.32 17.75 16.05
C CYS A 366 -17.79 19.19 16.20
N LYS A 367 -16.57 19.45 15.73
CA LYS A 367 -16.01 20.81 15.67
C LYS A 367 -16.85 21.71 14.76
N PHE A 368 -17.13 21.26 13.54
CA PHE A 368 -17.90 22.06 12.57
C PHE A 368 -19.30 22.41 13.07
N HIS A 369 -19.95 21.47 13.77
CA HIS A 369 -21.31 21.63 14.32
C HIS A 369 -21.34 22.04 15.80
N GLN A 370 -20.20 22.37 16.41
CA GLN A 370 -20.06 22.80 17.82
C GLN A 370 -20.67 21.84 18.86
N ASN A 371 -20.59 20.52 18.62
CA ASN A 371 -21.08 19.50 19.55
C ASN A 371 -19.95 18.96 20.44
N LEU A 372 -19.81 19.59 21.61
CA LEU A 372 -18.76 19.25 22.59
C LEU A 372 -18.89 17.85 23.19
N GLU A 373 -20.11 17.40 23.47
CA GLU A 373 -20.35 16.12 24.17
C GLU A 373 -19.84 14.93 23.34
N ILE A 374 -20.20 14.86 22.07
CA ILE A 374 -19.72 13.80 21.16
C ILE A 374 -18.26 14.04 20.79
N GLY A 375 -17.86 15.32 20.68
CA GLY A 375 -16.48 15.72 20.45
C GLY A 375 -15.53 15.14 21.51
N GLU A 376 -15.87 15.24 22.79
CA GLU A 376 -15.07 14.72 23.90
C GLU A 376 -14.93 13.18 23.85
N ILE A 377 -16.00 12.48 23.50
CA ILE A 377 -16.00 11.02 23.31
C ILE A 377 -15.05 10.63 22.17
N ALA A 378 -15.22 11.25 21.00
CA ALA A 378 -14.40 10.98 19.83
C ALA A 378 -12.92 11.29 20.12
N TYR A 379 -12.69 12.39 20.81
CA TYR A 379 -11.40 12.84 21.26
C TYR A 379 -10.68 11.83 22.16
N LYS A 380 -11.33 11.36 23.25
CA LYS A 380 -10.77 10.35 24.18
C LYS A 380 -10.35 9.07 23.47
N ARG A 381 -10.95 8.77 22.31
CA ARG A 381 -10.66 7.59 21.51
C ARG A 381 -9.54 7.79 20.48
N THR A 382 -9.15 9.04 20.18
CA THR A 382 -8.01 9.37 19.29
C THR A 382 -6.66 9.49 20.00
N GLN A 383 -6.64 9.48 21.34
CA GLN A 383 -5.50 9.75 22.23
C GLN A 383 -4.09 9.66 21.62
N LYS A 384 -3.67 10.80 21.08
CA LYS A 384 -2.30 11.33 20.94
C LYS A 384 -2.26 12.84 21.23
N ILE A 385 -3.25 13.39 21.94
CA ILE A 385 -3.46 14.82 22.19
C ILE A 385 -4.01 15.01 23.63
N PHE A 386 -3.77 16.19 24.27
CA PHE A 386 -4.24 16.61 25.62
C PHE A 386 -5.39 17.66 25.58
N VAL A 387 -6.33 17.63 26.55
CA VAL A 387 -7.44 18.61 26.71
C VAL A 387 -7.25 19.39 28.01
N ILE A 388 -7.55 20.68 27.96
CA ILE A 388 -7.74 21.54 29.14
C ILE A 388 -9.21 21.99 29.13
N GLU A 389 -9.97 21.64 30.17
CA GLU A 389 -11.35 22.11 30.38
C GLU A 389 -11.32 23.42 31.17
N LEU A 390 -12.18 24.39 30.82
CA LEU A 390 -12.41 25.58 31.65
C LEU A 390 -13.85 25.53 32.17
N GLU A 391 -14.04 25.48 33.50
CA GLU A 391 -15.32 25.78 34.13
C GLU A 391 -15.22 27.16 34.79
N GLU A 392 -16.20 28.03 34.48
CA GLU A 392 -16.40 29.41 35.00
C GLU A 392 -15.14 30.27 35.20
N GLU A 393 -14.92 31.19 34.26
CA GLU A 393 -13.85 32.21 34.21
C GLU A 393 -12.39 31.74 34.29
N PHE A 394 -12.07 30.48 34.64
CA PHE A 394 -10.68 30.05 34.81
C PHE A 394 -10.32 28.66 34.23
N PRO A 395 -9.10 28.49 33.70
CA PRO A 395 -8.62 27.19 33.22
C PRO A 395 -8.36 26.16 34.31
N LEU A 396 -9.02 25.00 34.23
CA LEU A 396 -8.66 23.80 34.98
C LEU A 396 -7.71 22.95 34.13
N PHE A 397 -6.41 23.09 34.40
CA PHE A 397 -5.43 22.16 33.88
C PHE A 397 -5.61 20.80 34.58
N SER A 398 -5.59 19.70 33.84
CA SER A 398 -5.60 18.34 34.43
C SER A 398 -4.35 18.03 35.30
N ASN A 399 -3.43 18.99 35.40
CA ASN A 399 -2.23 18.96 36.23
C ASN A 399 -2.31 20.09 37.29
N HIS A 400 -2.66 19.71 38.53
CA HIS A 400 -2.82 20.60 39.68
C HIS A 400 -1.57 21.46 40.03
N LEU A 401 -0.37 21.11 39.51
CA LEU A 401 0.85 21.90 39.73
C LEU A 401 0.94 23.14 38.82
N ILE A 402 0.43 23.06 37.58
CA ILE A 402 0.38 24.19 36.63
C ILE A 402 -0.65 25.24 37.11
N GLU A 403 -1.73 24.76 37.72
CA GLU A 403 -2.79 25.58 38.31
C GLU A 403 -2.33 26.46 39.49
N ARG A 404 -1.17 26.18 40.09
CA ARG A 404 -0.61 26.97 41.20
C ARG A 404 0.55 27.89 40.82
N SER A 405 1.16 27.71 39.66
CA SER A 405 2.47 28.31 39.32
C SER A 405 2.40 29.44 38.29
N LEU A 406 1.29 29.59 37.55
CA LEU A 406 1.10 30.66 36.56
C LEU A 406 0.04 31.67 37.01
N SER A 407 0.29 32.97 36.80
CA SER A 407 -0.73 34.02 36.96
C SER A 407 -1.83 33.89 35.90
N ASN A 408 -2.99 34.48 36.16
CA ASN A 408 -4.13 34.39 35.24
C ASN A 408 -3.82 35.03 33.88
N GLU A 409 -3.10 36.15 33.86
CA GLU A 409 -2.69 36.81 32.61
C GLU A 409 -1.71 35.95 31.79
N ALA A 410 -0.80 35.22 32.46
CA ALA A 410 0.15 34.34 31.81
C ALA A 410 -0.53 33.12 31.17
N ARG A 411 -1.60 32.60 31.79
CA ARG A 411 -2.42 31.50 31.23
C ARG A 411 -3.14 31.97 29.97
N GLU A 412 -3.81 33.11 30.00
CA GLU A 412 -4.52 33.62 28.83
C GLU A 412 -3.58 33.95 27.67
N ALA A 413 -2.42 34.56 27.95
CA ALA A 413 -1.42 34.87 26.94
C ALA A 413 -0.86 33.59 26.28
N PHE A 414 -0.55 32.56 27.08
CA PHE A 414 -0.05 31.28 26.58
C PHE A 414 -1.07 30.54 25.71
N LEU A 415 -2.32 30.43 26.16
CA LEU A 415 -3.38 29.76 25.39
C LEU A 415 -3.71 30.55 24.12
N SER A 416 -3.68 31.88 24.17
CA SER A 416 -3.88 32.74 22.99
C SER A 416 -2.73 32.65 21.98
N ALA A 417 -1.48 32.51 22.44
CA ALA A 417 -0.33 32.27 21.57
C ALA A 417 -0.44 30.93 20.83
N LEU A 418 -0.79 29.86 21.54
CA LEU A 418 -0.99 28.55 20.92
C LEU A 418 -2.08 28.57 19.85
N VAL A 419 -3.14 29.35 20.05
CA VAL A 419 -4.21 29.51 19.05
C VAL A 419 -3.78 30.38 17.88
N SER A 420 -3.08 31.50 18.13
CA SER A 420 -2.62 32.41 17.07
C SER A 420 -1.59 31.77 16.14
N GLU A 421 -0.83 30.81 16.64
CA GLU A 421 0.16 30.05 15.88
C GLU A 421 -0.43 28.78 15.23
N GLY A 422 -1.75 28.56 15.34
CA GLY A 422 -2.45 27.39 14.77
C GLY A 422 -2.10 26.06 15.46
N ARG A 423 -1.50 26.13 16.65
CA ARG A 423 -1.04 25.00 17.49
C ARG A 423 -2.12 24.49 18.43
N ALA A 424 -3.18 25.27 18.62
CA ALA A 424 -4.36 24.91 19.38
C ALA A 424 -5.62 25.57 18.79
N GLU A 425 -6.80 25.14 19.22
CA GLU A 425 -8.05 25.79 18.82
C GLU A 425 -9.10 25.77 19.94
N TRP A 426 -9.85 26.87 20.05
CA TRP A 426 -10.96 27.02 20.97
C TRP A 426 -12.24 26.38 20.43
N LEU A 427 -12.95 25.64 21.30
CA LEU A 427 -14.30 25.14 21.04
C LEU A 427 -15.23 25.69 22.13
N ASP A 428 -16.23 26.48 21.71
CA ASP A 428 -17.06 27.33 22.59
C ASP A 428 -18.51 26.80 22.70
N ARG A 429 -19.12 26.96 23.88
CA ARG A 429 -20.54 26.67 24.18
C ARG A 429 -21.24 27.79 24.94
N GLY A 430 -20.87 29.05 24.76
CA GLY A 430 -21.52 30.20 25.40
C GLY A 430 -21.17 30.36 26.89
N HIS A 431 -21.17 29.28 27.69
CA HIS A 431 -20.77 29.27 29.10
C HIS A 431 -19.57 28.36 29.43
N ARG A 432 -19.04 27.59 28.46
CA ARG A 432 -17.85 26.75 28.62
C ARG A 432 -16.96 26.82 27.38
N LYS A 433 -15.64 26.90 27.57
CA LYS A 433 -14.62 26.88 26.51
C LYS A 433 -13.69 25.69 26.70
N CYS A 434 -13.34 25.02 25.62
CA CYS A 434 -12.40 23.90 25.60
C CYS A 434 -11.23 24.23 24.67
N LEU A 435 -9.99 23.97 25.09
CA LEU A 435 -8.80 24.14 24.25
C LEU A 435 -8.29 22.77 23.75
N ILE A 436 -8.14 22.65 22.44
CA ILE A 436 -7.63 21.43 21.78
C ILE A 436 -6.22 21.71 21.28
N LEU A 437 -5.21 21.01 21.80
CA LEU A 437 -3.81 21.13 21.38
C LEU A 437 -3.53 20.27 20.13
N TRP A 438 -2.61 20.66 19.27
CA TRP A 438 -2.19 19.85 18.11
C TRP A 438 -0.66 19.81 18.07
N HIS A 439 0.04 18.71 18.42
CA HIS A 439 1.47 18.63 18.03
C HIS A 439 2.08 17.26 17.78
N ARG A 440 2.99 17.27 16.79
CA ARG A 440 3.98 16.23 16.46
C ARG A 440 5.24 16.45 17.31
N ILE A 441 5.98 15.38 17.62
CA ILE A 441 7.19 15.42 18.46
C ILE A 441 8.31 16.31 17.87
N GLN A 442 8.33 16.52 16.55
CA GLN A 442 9.30 17.38 15.87
C GLN A 442 9.23 18.84 16.32
N ASP A 443 8.03 19.35 16.58
CA ASP A 443 7.83 20.76 16.90
C ASP A 443 8.36 21.06 18.32
N TRP A 444 8.26 20.08 19.23
CA TRP A 444 8.89 20.13 20.55
C TRP A 444 10.42 20.12 20.50
N ALA A 445 10.99 19.35 19.56
CA ALA A 445 12.44 19.31 19.35
C ALA A 445 12.97 20.68 18.87
N ASP A 446 12.23 21.37 18.00
CA ASP A 446 12.63 22.68 17.48
C ASP A 446 12.52 23.78 18.56
N ILE A 447 11.49 23.73 19.42
CA ILE A 447 11.35 24.61 20.59
C ILE A 447 12.51 24.42 21.57
N LEU A 448 12.91 23.18 21.85
CA LEU A 448 14.05 22.88 22.74
C LEU A 448 15.35 23.49 22.22
N LEU A 449 15.61 23.37 20.91
CA LEU A 449 16.79 23.97 20.29
C LEU A 449 16.78 25.51 20.37
N HIS A 450 15.62 26.12 20.13
CA HIS A 450 15.51 27.58 20.19
C HIS A 450 15.73 28.11 21.61
N PHE A 451 15.15 27.43 22.61
CA PHE A 451 15.35 27.75 24.02
C PHE A 451 16.83 27.66 24.43
N VAL A 452 17.53 26.58 24.05
CA VAL A 452 18.96 26.38 24.36
C VAL A 452 19.81 27.49 23.72
N ARG A 453 19.50 27.85 22.48
CA ARG A 453 20.20 28.90 21.74
C ARG A 453 19.98 30.28 22.34
N ASP A 454 18.74 30.64 22.62
CA ASP A 454 18.36 31.98 23.11
C ASP A 454 18.91 32.24 24.54
N ASN A 455 19.12 31.17 25.31
CA ASN A 455 19.68 31.25 26.66
C ASN A 455 21.19 30.91 26.74
N GLY A 456 21.84 30.59 25.62
CA GLY A 456 23.29 30.34 25.58
C GLY A 456 23.74 29.04 26.25
N PHE A 457 22.87 28.02 26.31
CA PHE A 457 23.16 26.72 26.94
C PHE A 457 23.82 25.70 25.98
N GLU A 458 24.19 26.10 24.78
CA GLU A 458 24.71 25.23 23.72
C GLU A 458 25.93 24.41 24.15
N ASP A 459 26.80 24.98 25.00
CA ASP A 459 28.00 24.28 25.48
C ASP A 459 27.87 23.63 26.86
N SER A 460 26.71 23.80 27.49
CA SER A 460 26.44 23.34 28.85
C SER A 460 25.89 21.92 28.86
N VAL A 461 26.33 21.12 29.84
CA VAL A 461 25.73 19.81 30.12
C VAL A 461 24.61 20.04 31.12
N MET A 462 23.39 19.70 30.74
CA MET A 462 22.19 19.85 31.58
C MET A 462 21.52 18.50 31.75
N THR A 463 21.06 18.18 32.94
CA THR A 463 20.25 16.98 33.17
C THR A 463 18.88 17.12 32.52
N VAL A 464 18.24 15.99 32.20
CA VAL A 464 16.85 15.97 31.72
C VAL A 464 15.92 16.68 32.71
N GLU A 465 16.20 16.57 34.00
CA GLU A 465 15.44 17.21 35.06
C GLU A 465 15.66 18.73 35.08
N GLU A 466 16.89 19.22 34.94
CA GLU A 466 17.18 20.66 34.82
C GLU A 466 16.54 21.30 33.59
N ILE A 467 16.51 20.61 32.45
CA ILE A 467 15.77 21.08 31.25
C ILE A 467 14.27 21.16 31.54
N ARG A 468 13.74 20.20 32.32
CA ARG A 468 12.32 20.09 32.67
C ARG A 468 11.90 21.12 33.73
N THR A 469 12.81 21.49 34.64
CA THR A 469 12.55 22.42 35.75
C THR A 469 12.96 23.85 35.45
N GLY A 470 13.76 24.12 34.42
CA GLY A 470 14.22 25.47 34.07
C GLY A 470 15.27 26.03 35.04
N VAL A 471 16.08 26.99 34.59
CA VAL A 471 17.04 27.73 35.41
C VAL A 471 16.49 29.14 35.66
N GLU A 472 16.18 29.48 36.92
CA GLU A 472 15.42 30.68 37.37
C GLU A 472 15.95 32.07 36.97
N SER A 473 16.99 32.20 36.13
CA SER A 473 17.70 33.49 36.04
C SER A 473 17.33 34.45 34.91
N ARG A 474 16.68 34.07 33.79
CA ARG A 474 16.44 35.02 32.65
C ARG A 474 15.20 34.79 31.74
N GLY A 475 14.04 34.44 32.30
CA GLY A 475 12.76 34.94 31.76
C GLY A 475 12.09 34.28 30.54
N THR A 476 12.41 33.03 30.16
CA THR A 476 11.56 32.21 29.27
C THR A 476 11.67 30.75 29.65
N GLU A 477 10.71 30.19 30.39
CA GLU A 477 10.85 28.83 30.96
C GLU A 477 10.09 27.76 30.17
N LEU A 478 10.72 26.60 29.91
CA LEU A 478 10.11 25.36 29.40
C LEU A 478 9.33 24.58 30.48
N HIS A 479 8.93 25.28 31.54
CA HIS A 479 8.47 24.67 32.78
C HIS A 479 7.20 23.84 32.53
N GLY A 480 7.21 22.56 32.98
CA GLY A 480 6.01 21.71 32.94
C GLY A 480 5.87 20.82 31.70
N ILE A 481 6.90 20.71 30.85
CA ILE A 481 6.92 19.67 29.81
C ILE A 481 6.86 18.27 30.43
N ASP A 482 5.98 17.41 29.90
CA ASP A 482 5.89 16.01 30.33
C ASP A 482 7.21 15.29 30.04
N ARG A 483 7.73 14.57 31.04
CA ARG A 483 9.03 13.88 30.95
C ARG A 483 9.09 12.94 29.75
N THR A 484 7.99 12.24 29.43
CA THR A 484 7.93 11.33 28.29
C THR A 484 8.03 12.06 26.95
N ILE A 485 7.42 13.25 26.86
CA ILE A 485 7.48 14.11 25.67
C ILE A 485 8.88 14.69 25.52
N LEU A 486 9.45 15.20 26.61
CA LEU A 486 10.81 15.73 26.66
C LEU A 486 11.83 14.66 26.25
N THR A 487 11.78 13.47 26.84
CA THR A 487 12.68 12.36 26.47
C THR A 487 12.53 11.94 25.01
N ARG A 488 11.31 11.96 24.44
CA ARG A 488 11.10 11.64 23.02
C ARG A 488 11.63 12.71 22.09
N ALA A 489 11.47 13.98 22.44
CA ALA A 489 12.03 15.10 21.67
C ALA A 489 13.56 15.12 21.74
N LEU A 490 14.15 14.87 22.92
CA LEU A 490 15.60 14.76 23.10
C LEU A 490 16.20 13.59 22.29
N LYS A 491 15.57 12.41 22.33
CA LYS A 491 16.00 11.27 21.48
C LYS A 491 15.87 11.57 19.99
N LEU A 492 14.88 12.36 19.58
CA LEU A 492 14.73 12.78 18.19
C LEU A 492 15.87 13.73 17.78
N LEU A 493 16.28 14.65 18.65
CA LEU A 493 17.42 15.54 18.44
C LEU A 493 18.76 14.80 18.44
N GLU A 494 18.92 13.81 19.32
CA GLU A 494 20.09 12.93 19.36
C GLU A 494 20.26 12.17 18.03
N ASN A 495 19.18 11.55 17.55
CA ASN A 495 19.18 10.86 16.25
C ASN A 495 19.45 11.79 15.06
N LYS A 496 19.18 13.09 15.21
CA LYS A 496 19.49 14.13 14.22
C LYS A 496 20.88 14.73 14.39
N GLY A 497 21.68 14.25 15.36
CA GLY A 497 23.01 14.76 15.64
C GLY A 497 23.02 16.19 16.19
N LYS A 498 21.92 16.64 16.80
CA LYS A 498 21.75 18.00 17.37
C LYS A 498 22.00 18.06 18.88
N LEU A 499 22.19 16.92 19.51
CA LEU A 499 22.65 16.81 20.90
C LEU A 499 23.28 15.44 21.13
N ALA A 500 23.98 15.28 22.25
CA ALA A 500 24.45 14.00 22.78
C ALA A 500 23.86 13.76 24.17
N ILE A 501 23.39 12.53 24.43
CA ILE A 501 22.91 12.10 25.74
C ILE A 501 23.97 11.20 26.40
N PHE A 502 24.38 11.56 27.62
CA PHE A 502 25.30 10.82 28.47
C PHE A 502 24.52 10.07 29.53
N LYS A 503 24.68 8.74 29.60
CA LYS A 503 23.98 7.91 30.59
C LYS A 503 24.66 7.99 31.95
N GLY A 504 23.92 8.45 32.97
CA GLY A 504 24.30 8.36 34.37
C GLY A 504 23.91 7.02 35.02
N THR A 505 24.12 6.92 36.34
CA THR A 505 23.83 5.71 37.15
C THR A 505 22.34 5.46 37.41
N SER A 506 21.48 6.44 37.13
CA SER A 506 20.02 6.36 37.21
C SER A 506 19.37 7.09 36.03
N ALA A 507 18.08 6.84 35.73
CA ALA A 507 17.36 7.56 34.68
C ALA A 507 17.15 9.06 34.97
N ASP A 508 17.41 9.48 36.21
CA ASP A 508 17.36 10.88 36.66
C ASP A 508 18.73 11.59 36.49
N ASP A 509 19.80 10.85 36.19
CA ASP A 509 21.18 11.35 35.99
C ASP A 509 21.60 11.40 34.51
N GLU A 510 20.65 11.34 33.56
CA GLU A 510 20.99 11.49 32.13
C GLU A 510 21.35 12.95 31.83
N GLY A 511 22.63 13.18 31.50
CA GLY A 511 23.15 14.49 31.08
C GLY A 511 22.98 14.69 29.58
N VAL A 512 22.54 15.86 29.17
CA VAL A 512 22.30 16.23 27.78
C VAL A 512 23.21 17.40 27.44
N LYS A 513 23.96 17.30 26.34
CA LYS A 513 24.69 18.43 25.76
C LYS A 513 24.21 18.67 24.35
N PHE A 514 23.73 19.87 24.07
CA PHE A 514 23.31 20.25 22.73
C PHE A 514 24.53 20.51 21.85
N SER A 515 24.40 20.27 20.56
CA SER A 515 25.46 20.53 19.58
C SER A 515 24.83 21.31 18.44
N VAL A 516 25.29 22.55 18.24
CA VAL A 516 24.76 23.46 17.19
C VAL A 516 24.85 22.82 15.82
#